data_AF-A0A4Y9T3G8-F1
#
_entry.id   AF-A0A4Y9T3G8-F1
#
_cell.length_a   1.000
_cell.length_b   1.000
_cell.length_c   1.000
_cell.angle_alpha   90.00
_cell.angle_beta   90.00
_cell.angle_gamma   90.00
#
_symmetry.space_group_name_H-M   'P 1'
#
loop_
_entity.id
_entity.type
_entity.pdbx_description
1 polymer ?
#
loop_
_entity_poly.entity_id
_entity_poly.type
_entity_poly.pdbx_seq_one_letter_code
_entity_poly.pdbx_strand_id
1 'polypeptide(L)'
;GTGTATDTTIDAGAIQYVGYNSGVGYATNTTVGGTQYVGGQNGTGYATSTTVDSGGIQIVDSGGTATDTTVLSGGTASILSGGVADAPVISGGTLILDAGASIGSGGIQFAAVSGANGGTLDLTGLGAFL
;
A
#
# COMPACT_ATOMS: atom_id res chain seq x y z
N GLY A 1 -17.37 -8.88 9.76
CA GLY A 1 -17.00 -8.41 11.12
C GLY A 1 -15.99 -7.30 11.01
N THR A 2 -15.71 -6.60 12.11
CA THR A 2 -14.69 -5.54 12.19
C THR A 2 -13.45 -6.06 12.91
N GLY A 3 -12.25 -5.68 12.46
CA GLY A 3 -11.00 -6.04 13.14
C GLY A 3 -9.96 -4.93 13.09
N THR A 4 -9.09 -4.87 14.09
CA THR A 4 -7.98 -3.91 14.18
C THR A 4 -6.69 -4.66 14.48
N ALA A 5 -5.65 -4.38 13.70
CA ALA A 5 -4.29 -4.82 13.95
C ALA A 5 -3.38 -3.59 14.10
N THR A 6 -2.50 -3.61 15.08
CA THR A 6 -1.53 -2.53 15.33
C THR A 6 -0.14 -3.12 15.44
N ASP A 7 0.88 -2.35 15.08
CA ASP A 7 2.31 -2.70 15.24
C ASP A 7 2.63 -4.09 14.65
N THR A 8 2.12 -4.32 13.44
CA THR A 8 2.22 -5.62 12.77
C THR A 8 3.46 -5.69 11.90
N THR A 9 4.22 -6.77 12.01
CA THR A 9 5.24 -7.14 11.03
C THR A 9 4.70 -8.26 10.15
N ILE A 10 4.71 -8.05 8.84
CA ILE A 10 4.40 -9.09 7.84
C ILE A 10 5.73 -9.54 7.25
N ASP A 11 6.26 -10.66 7.73
CA ASP A 11 7.51 -11.22 7.23
C ASP A 11 7.40 -11.70 5.78
N ALA A 12 8.55 -11.90 5.12
CA ALA A 12 8.60 -12.41 3.77
C ALA A 12 7.79 -13.72 3.60
N GLY A 13 6.89 -13.73 2.61
CA GLY A 13 5.97 -14.84 2.35
C GLY A 13 4.72 -14.86 3.23
N ALA A 14 4.64 -14.04 4.27
CA ALA A 14 3.41 -13.87 5.05
C ALA A 14 2.42 -12.94 4.33
N ILE A 15 1.14 -13.11 4.65
CA ILE A 15 0.04 -12.32 4.09
C ILE A 15 -0.82 -11.74 5.22
N GLN A 16 -1.15 -10.46 5.12
CA GLN A 16 -2.20 -9.83 5.92
C GLN A 16 -3.37 -9.41 5.02
N TYR A 17 -4.59 -9.67 5.46
CA TYR A 17 -5.82 -9.14 4.87
C TYR A 17 -6.44 -8.09 5.80
N VAL A 18 -6.63 -6.87 5.30
CA VAL A 18 -7.21 -5.75 6.04
C VAL A 18 -8.55 -5.40 5.41
N GLY A 19 -9.65 -5.82 6.05
CA GLY A 19 -10.99 -5.50 5.59
C GLY A 19 -11.37 -6.21 4.28
N TYR A 20 -11.18 -7.53 4.23
CA TYR A 20 -11.45 -8.38 3.07
C TYR A 20 -12.81 -9.10 3.21
N ASN A 21 -13.41 -9.53 2.09
CA ASN A 21 -14.63 -10.36 2.04
C ASN A 21 -15.81 -9.80 2.86
N SER A 22 -16.30 -8.63 2.48
CA SER A 22 -17.36 -7.88 3.20
C SER A 22 -17.02 -7.53 4.66
N GLY A 23 -15.76 -7.72 5.08
CA GLY A 23 -15.26 -7.30 6.38
C GLY A 23 -14.85 -5.82 6.38
N VAL A 24 -14.77 -5.25 7.57
CA VAL A 24 -14.16 -3.94 7.79
C VAL A 24 -12.88 -4.14 8.60
N GLY A 25 -11.76 -3.59 8.16
CA GLY A 25 -10.47 -3.82 8.81
C GLY A 25 -9.63 -2.56 8.92
N TYR A 26 -8.90 -2.46 10.02
CA TYR A 26 -7.97 -1.38 10.31
C TYR A 26 -6.60 -1.97 10.61
N ALA A 27 -5.57 -1.49 9.92
CA ALA A 27 -4.18 -1.79 10.22
C ALA A 27 -3.41 -0.49 10.45
N THR A 28 -2.71 -0.38 11.57
CA THR A 28 -1.90 0.80 11.90
C THR A 28 -0.47 0.37 12.20
N ASN A 29 0.52 1.15 11.79
CA ASN A 29 1.94 0.86 12.01
C ASN A 29 2.35 -0.54 11.52
N THR A 30 2.10 -0.83 10.25
CA THR A 30 2.49 -2.12 9.67
C THR A 30 3.83 -2.01 8.95
N THR A 31 4.77 -2.91 9.25
CA THR A 31 5.96 -3.14 8.43
C THR A 31 5.71 -4.33 7.49
N VAL A 32 5.81 -4.10 6.19
CA VAL A 32 5.50 -5.09 5.15
C VAL A 32 6.78 -5.55 4.48
N GLY A 33 7.26 -6.75 4.81
CA GLY A 33 8.26 -7.51 4.06
C GLY A 33 7.65 -8.66 3.23
N GLY A 34 6.42 -9.07 3.54
CA GLY A 34 5.56 -9.96 2.75
C GLY A 34 4.51 -9.19 1.95
N THR A 35 3.24 -9.62 2.02
CA THR A 35 2.13 -8.97 1.30
C THR A 35 1.03 -8.48 2.24
N GLN A 36 0.62 -7.22 2.08
CA GLN A 36 -0.57 -6.65 2.71
C GLN A 36 -1.65 -6.40 1.66
N TYR A 37 -2.84 -6.99 1.81
CA TYR A 37 -4.04 -6.66 1.05
C TYR A 37 -4.94 -5.74 1.87
N VAL A 38 -5.38 -4.62 1.29
CA VAL A 38 -6.25 -3.63 1.94
C VAL A 38 -7.52 -3.45 1.10
N GLY A 39 -8.68 -3.72 1.70
CA GLY A 39 -9.97 -3.76 0.98
C GLY A 39 -10.16 -5.08 0.23
N GLY A 40 -10.97 -5.08 -0.83
CA GLY A 40 -11.18 -6.22 -1.73
C GLY A 40 -12.35 -7.15 -1.34
N GLN A 41 -12.92 -7.83 -2.35
CA GLN A 41 -14.12 -8.68 -2.21
C GLN A 41 -15.28 -8.02 -1.43
N ASN A 42 -15.69 -6.81 -1.82
CA ASN A 42 -16.70 -5.98 -1.13
C ASN A 42 -16.34 -5.60 0.31
N GLY A 43 -15.10 -5.82 0.74
CA GLY A 43 -14.61 -5.38 2.03
C GLY A 43 -14.15 -3.92 2.04
N THR A 44 -14.01 -3.37 3.23
CA THR A 44 -13.52 -2.00 3.45
C THR A 44 -12.30 -2.03 4.36
N GLY A 45 -11.14 -1.70 3.79
CA GLY A 45 -9.86 -1.78 4.49
C GLY A 45 -9.24 -0.40 4.66
N TYR A 46 -8.69 -0.15 5.85
CA TYR A 46 -7.93 1.06 6.16
C TYR A 46 -6.55 0.67 6.67
N ALA A 47 -5.51 1.01 5.92
CA ALA A 47 -4.13 0.88 6.36
C ALA A 47 -3.54 2.26 6.61
N THR A 48 -2.94 2.47 7.77
CA THR A 48 -2.38 3.77 8.17
C THR A 48 -0.95 3.59 8.63
N SER A 49 -0.06 4.49 8.20
CA SER A 49 1.36 4.46 8.56
C SER A 49 2.03 3.11 8.22
N THR A 50 1.76 2.60 7.02
CA THR A 50 2.41 1.39 6.51
C THR A 50 3.81 1.72 6.00
N THR A 51 4.81 0.94 6.41
CA THR A 51 6.15 0.94 5.78
C THR A 51 6.28 -0.30 4.90
N VAL A 52 6.43 -0.11 3.60
CA VAL A 52 6.69 -1.20 2.65
C VAL A 52 8.19 -1.33 2.45
N ASP A 53 8.76 -2.38 3.03
CA ASP A 53 10.20 -2.63 3.03
C ASP A 53 10.62 -3.39 1.76
N SER A 54 11.92 -3.62 1.61
CA SER A 54 12.49 -4.35 0.47
C SER A 54 11.84 -5.73 0.28
N GLY A 55 11.30 -5.99 -0.92
CA GLY A 55 10.56 -7.22 -1.23
C GLY A 55 9.11 -7.23 -0.75
N GLY A 56 8.71 -6.27 0.07
CA GLY A 56 7.34 -6.10 0.54
C GLY A 56 6.41 -5.55 -0.53
N ILE A 57 5.15 -5.98 -0.46
CA ILE A 57 4.09 -5.55 -1.39
C ILE A 57 2.85 -5.14 -0.61
N GLN A 58 2.44 -3.88 -0.76
CA GLN A 58 1.10 -3.43 -0.34
C GLN A 58 0.19 -3.38 -1.57
N ILE A 59 -0.96 -4.04 -1.51
CA ILE A 59 -2.00 -4.01 -2.53
C ILE A 59 -3.23 -3.35 -1.93
N VAL A 60 -3.62 -2.20 -2.49
CA VAL A 60 -4.82 -1.47 -2.08
C VAL A 60 -5.87 -1.70 -3.16
N ASP A 61 -6.83 -2.56 -2.85
CA ASP A 61 -7.89 -2.99 -3.74
C ASP A 61 -9.10 -2.05 -3.63
N SER A 62 -10.14 -2.30 -4.41
CA SER A 62 -11.43 -1.61 -4.31
C SER A 62 -11.98 -1.67 -2.89
N GLY A 63 -12.38 -0.50 -2.37
CA GLY A 63 -12.80 -0.34 -0.97
C GLY A 63 -11.64 -0.24 0.02
N GLY A 64 -10.39 -0.28 -0.44
CA GLY A 64 -9.19 -0.06 0.35
C GLY A 64 -8.76 1.41 0.36
N THR A 65 -8.28 1.88 1.50
CA THR A 65 -7.61 3.17 1.64
C THR A 65 -6.32 2.97 2.43
N ALA A 66 -5.20 3.40 1.84
CA ALA A 66 -3.90 3.44 2.51
C ALA A 66 -3.46 4.88 2.71
N THR A 67 -3.25 5.28 3.96
CA THR A 67 -2.83 6.64 4.35
C THR A 67 -1.42 6.60 4.93
N ASP A 68 -0.58 7.55 4.54
CA ASP A 68 0.80 7.70 4.99
C ASP A 68 1.66 6.45 4.73
N THR A 69 1.43 5.76 3.61
CA THR A 69 2.30 4.65 3.20
C THR A 69 3.67 5.19 2.81
N THR A 70 4.73 4.70 3.44
CA THR A 70 6.12 4.92 3.02
C THR A 70 6.65 3.71 2.25
N VAL A 71 7.06 3.91 1.00
CA VAL A 71 7.57 2.84 0.13
C VAL A 71 9.10 2.95 0.02
N LEU A 72 9.81 2.05 0.70
CA LEU A 72 11.27 2.04 0.74
C LEU A 72 11.87 1.38 -0.50
N SER A 73 13.18 1.54 -0.68
CA SER A 73 13.93 0.92 -1.78
C SER A 73 13.69 -0.59 -1.90
N GLY A 74 13.15 -1.01 -3.06
CA GLY A 74 12.80 -2.40 -3.35
C GLY A 74 11.43 -2.85 -2.85
N GLY A 75 10.68 -1.99 -2.16
CA GLY A 75 9.27 -2.20 -1.83
C GLY A 75 8.34 -1.70 -2.93
N THR A 76 7.12 -2.26 -2.98
CA THR A 76 6.08 -1.87 -3.95
C THR A 76 4.74 -1.61 -3.26
N ALA A 77 4.14 -0.45 -3.52
CA ALA A 77 2.72 -0.21 -3.25
C ALA A 77 1.95 -0.17 -4.56
N SER A 78 0.94 -1.02 -4.72
CA SER A 78 0.07 -1.07 -5.89
C SER A 78 -1.34 -0.67 -5.51
N ILE A 79 -1.82 0.42 -6.10
CA ILE A 79 -3.18 0.94 -5.88
C ILE A 79 -4.00 0.56 -7.10
N LEU A 80 -4.92 -0.38 -6.88
CA LEU A 80 -5.78 -0.92 -7.93
C LEU A 80 -6.98 -0.01 -8.18
N SER A 81 -7.77 -0.34 -9.19
CA SER A 81 -9.00 0.40 -9.52
C SER A 81 -9.96 0.47 -8.32
N GLY A 82 -10.39 1.68 -7.95
CA GLY A 82 -11.24 1.91 -6.79
C GLY A 82 -10.51 1.90 -5.44
N GLY A 83 -9.19 1.67 -5.43
CA GLY A 83 -8.32 1.89 -4.28
C GLY A 83 -7.92 3.37 -4.12
N VAL A 84 -7.57 3.74 -2.89
CA VAL A 84 -7.14 5.10 -2.54
C VAL A 84 -5.79 5.05 -1.84
N ALA A 85 -4.82 5.84 -2.33
CA ALA A 85 -3.63 6.21 -1.56
C ALA A 85 -3.70 7.68 -1.15
N ASP A 86 -3.57 7.96 0.14
CA ASP A 86 -3.54 9.33 0.67
C ASP A 86 -2.19 9.62 1.32
N ALA A 87 -1.55 10.70 0.89
CA ALA A 87 -0.19 11.08 1.30
C ALA A 87 0.88 9.97 1.19
N PRO A 88 0.96 9.16 0.09
CA PRO A 88 2.06 8.21 -0.04
C PRO A 88 3.41 8.92 -0.16
N VAL A 89 4.41 8.36 0.51
CA VAL A 89 5.81 8.78 0.44
C VAL A 89 6.61 7.71 -0.28
N ILE A 90 7.16 8.05 -1.43
CA ILE A 90 8.06 7.19 -2.19
C ILE A 90 9.49 7.51 -1.75
N SER A 91 10.20 6.53 -1.19
CA SER A 91 11.57 6.67 -0.66
C SER A 91 12.49 5.62 -1.30
N GLY A 92 12.58 5.70 -2.63
CA GLY A 92 13.39 4.78 -3.45
C GLY A 92 12.66 3.53 -3.93
N GLY A 93 11.44 3.26 -3.45
CA GLY A 93 10.59 2.17 -3.93
C GLY A 93 9.70 2.56 -5.12
N THR A 94 8.68 1.76 -5.36
CA THR A 94 7.73 1.96 -6.47
C THR A 94 6.30 2.10 -5.97
N LEU A 95 5.63 3.19 -6.35
CA LEU A 95 4.18 3.33 -6.27
C LEU A 95 3.58 3.10 -7.66
N ILE A 96 2.66 2.15 -7.77
CA ILE A 96 1.92 1.83 -9.00
C ILE A 96 0.48 2.30 -8.82
N LEU A 97 -0.04 3.08 -9.76
CA LEU A 97 -1.45 3.48 -9.81
C LEU A 97 -2.10 2.92 -11.08
N ASP A 98 -3.06 2.03 -10.90
CA ASP A 98 -3.86 1.49 -12.00
C ASP A 98 -4.94 2.48 -12.45
N ALA A 99 -5.50 2.23 -13.63
CA ALA A 99 -6.64 3.00 -14.13
C ALA A 99 -7.82 2.93 -13.13
N GLY A 100 -8.24 4.11 -12.65
CA GLY A 100 -9.32 4.24 -11.66
C GLY A 100 -8.86 4.18 -10.21
N ALA A 101 -7.55 4.05 -9.94
CA ALA A 101 -6.99 4.38 -8.63
C ALA A 101 -7.13 5.88 -8.36
N SER A 102 -7.18 6.26 -7.09
CA SER A 102 -7.26 7.67 -6.68
C SER A 102 -6.16 8.04 -5.70
N ILE A 103 -5.71 9.29 -5.80
CA ILE A 103 -4.84 9.92 -4.83
C ILE A 103 -5.66 10.88 -3.98
N GLY A 104 -5.54 10.75 -2.66
CA GLY A 104 -6.17 11.64 -1.69
C GLY A 104 -5.59 13.05 -1.69
N SER A 105 -6.12 13.91 -0.83
CA SER A 105 -5.71 15.32 -0.75
C SER A 105 -4.25 15.53 -0.32
N GLY A 106 -3.60 14.51 0.26
CA GLY A 106 -2.19 14.58 0.64
C GLY A 106 -1.21 14.62 -0.54
N GLY A 107 -1.65 14.25 -1.75
CA GLY A 107 -0.77 14.16 -2.92
C GLY A 107 0.30 13.08 -2.78
N ILE A 108 1.23 13.04 -3.74
CA ILE A 108 2.37 12.09 -3.72
C ILE A 108 3.64 12.85 -3.35
N GLN A 109 4.38 12.33 -2.38
CA GLN A 109 5.69 12.86 -2.00
C GLN A 109 6.81 11.91 -2.45
N PHE A 110 7.89 12.47 -3.00
CA PHE A 110 9.14 11.75 -3.20
C PHE A 110 10.14 12.21 -2.14
N ALA A 111 10.58 11.30 -1.27
CA ALA A 111 11.58 11.57 -0.25
C ALA A 111 12.99 11.58 -0.88
N ALA A 112 13.80 12.58 -0.51
CA ALA A 112 15.19 12.62 -0.92
C ALA A 112 15.97 11.51 -0.21
N VAL A 113 16.44 10.53 -0.97
CA VAL A 113 17.33 9.48 -0.48
C VAL A 113 18.76 9.87 -0.87
N SER A 114 19.66 10.00 0.10
CA SER A 114 21.06 10.38 -0.16
C SER A 114 21.70 9.40 -1.15
N GLY A 115 21.91 9.85 -2.40
CA GLY A 115 22.57 9.06 -3.43
C GLY A 115 21.67 8.11 -4.25
N ALA A 116 20.34 8.19 -4.13
CA ALA A 116 19.42 7.43 -4.97
C ALA A 116 18.30 8.32 -5.56
N ASN A 117 17.67 7.85 -6.63
CA ASN A 117 16.43 8.47 -7.12
C ASN A 117 15.37 8.36 -6.01
N GLY A 118 14.51 9.37 -5.87
CA GLY A 118 13.41 9.38 -4.87
C GLY A 118 12.38 8.25 -5.04
N GLY A 119 12.59 7.35 -6.00
CA GLY A 119 11.77 6.20 -6.34
C GLY A 119 11.03 6.38 -7.66
N THR A 120 10.04 5.52 -7.90
CA THR A 120 9.29 5.45 -9.14
C THR A 120 7.80 5.62 -8.86
N LEU A 121 7.15 6.48 -9.63
CA LEU A 121 5.70 6.47 -9.81
C LEU A 121 5.39 5.85 -11.16
N ASP A 122 4.69 4.73 -11.16
CA ASP A 122 4.25 4.03 -12.36
C ASP A 122 2.74 4.23 -12.56
N LEU A 123 2.38 4.78 -13.73
CA LEU A 123 1.00 5.03 -14.16
C LEU A 123 0.60 4.18 -15.36
N THR A 124 1.44 3.21 -15.75
CA THR A 124 1.18 2.37 -16.92
C THR A 124 0.07 1.33 -16.67
N GLY A 125 -0.34 1.13 -15.40
CA GLY A 125 -1.45 0.25 -15.02
C GLY A 125 -1.24 -1.23 -15.37
N LEU A 126 -0.03 -1.58 -15.78
CA LEU A 126 0.43 -2.95 -15.97
C LEU A 126 1.01 -3.38 -14.62
N GLY A 127 0.14 -3.60 -13.63
CA GLY A 127 0.56 -4.17 -12.36
C GLY A 127 1.51 -5.34 -12.59
N ALA A 128 2.55 -5.47 -11.76
CA ALA A 128 3.61 -6.47 -11.87
C ALA A 128 3.15 -7.94 -11.65
N PHE A 129 1.90 -8.24 -11.97
CA PHE A 129 1.27 -9.57 -11.90
C PHE A 129 0.56 -9.87 -13.23
N LEU A 130 1.36 -10.15 -14.26
CA LEU A 130 1.03 -11.10 -15.33
C LEU A 130 2.07 -12.22 -15.30
#